data_AF-A0A246EFH6-F1
#
_entry.id   AF-A0A246EFH6-F1
#
_cell.length_a   1.000
_cell.length_b   1.000
_cell.length_c   1.000
_cell.angle_alpha   90.00
_cell.angle_beta   90.00
_cell.angle_gamma   90.00
#
_symmetry.space_group_name_H-M   'P 1'
#
loop_
_entity.id
_entity.type
_entity.pdbx_description
1 polymer ?
#
loop_
_entity_poly.entity_id
_entity_poly.type
_entity_poly.pdbx_seq_one_letter_code
_entity_poly.pdbx_strand_id
1 'polypeptide(L)'
;MNILMALSQLEITGAEVYATTIADELIERGNKVYIVSDTLTTQTKAEYIKLEFNKRSLLKRIEHIKFLYKLIKEKDIQVVHAHSRASSWSCQVACKLAGIPLITTTHGRQPIHFSRKLIKAFGDYSIAVCENIKKHMVNDIGFSENKISVILNPVNYKKIDLEKKVNDKKIISIVGRLSGPKGDVAYDLLEILSQDELLSKYKVRLIGGKELPERFVKFKEKDIEFIGYVPNIQEKIFESDIVIGAGRVAFESLLNKTSLIAVGETEYMGFINKENLDKSLASNFGDIGSMKYPKIEKEILLSDIEKALKLSENEKEELKNIIFNETNLQNIVDKIEKKYFELYVNKKKYDIPVIMYHRVINNPENEGVHGTYIYENIFREHMQYLKDKNYTVITFKDLDKIGWRNRFEKDKKYIFITFDDGYKDNYDLAFPILKEFGFKATIFLMGSSTYNEWDVKASGEKEFSLMSVEMIKEMQDYGIEFGAHTFNHPKLNTLSNEEIEHQIIDVKKPLEEKIGKEIITFAYPYGILNDYAKEMAKKAGYTFALATDSGSVCLSDDLYQIRRIAIFPNTNLFSFKRKVAGNYNFIKIKREEKNRSK
;
A
#
# COMPACT_ATOMS: atom_id res chain seq x y z
N MET A 1 -11.37 1.05 4.34
CA MET A 1 -11.16 0.46 5.68
C MET A 1 -11.36 1.50 6.76
N ASN A 2 -11.69 1.06 7.98
CA ASN A 2 -11.72 1.83 9.21
C ASN A 2 -10.40 1.58 9.96
N ILE A 3 -9.60 2.63 10.11
CA ILE A 3 -8.21 2.58 10.56
C ILE A 3 -8.08 3.46 11.80
N LEU A 4 -7.48 2.94 12.87
CA LEU A 4 -7.18 3.71 14.07
C LEU A 4 -5.66 3.94 14.17
N MET A 5 -5.23 5.18 14.09
CA MET A 5 -3.84 5.57 14.35
C MET A 5 -3.66 5.95 15.81
N ALA A 6 -2.68 5.34 16.48
CA ALA A 6 -2.43 5.52 17.91
C ALA A 6 -1.07 6.18 18.16
N LEU A 7 -1.11 7.41 18.65
CA LEU A 7 0.04 8.28 18.88
C LEU A 7 0.27 8.49 20.38
N SER A 8 1.44 9.02 20.76
CA SER A 8 1.67 9.48 22.13
C SER A 8 2.72 10.58 22.15
N GLN A 9 2.25 11.83 22.19
CA GLN A 9 3.09 13.01 22.27
C GLN A 9 2.39 14.18 22.97
N LEU A 10 3.18 15.04 23.61
CA LEU A 10 2.70 16.28 24.24
C LEU A 10 3.01 17.53 23.41
N GLU A 11 3.86 17.38 22.38
CA GLU A 11 4.32 18.45 21.50
C GLU A 11 4.38 17.92 20.06
N ILE A 12 4.47 18.82 19.07
CA ILE A 12 4.64 18.44 17.66
C ILE A 12 5.90 17.60 17.50
N THR A 13 5.73 16.38 16.98
CA THR A 13 6.84 15.47 16.66
C THR A 13 6.80 15.07 15.18
N GLY A 14 7.93 14.58 14.66
CA GLY A 14 7.97 14.01 13.31
C GLY A 14 7.04 12.80 13.14
N ALA A 15 6.75 12.06 14.21
CA ALA A 15 5.80 10.94 14.20
C ALA A 15 4.35 11.42 14.04
N GLU A 16 3.99 12.57 14.63
CA GLU A 16 2.66 13.18 14.45
C GLU A 16 2.45 13.65 13.01
N VAL A 17 3.43 14.36 12.46
CA VAL A 17 3.40 14.83 11.06
C VAL A 17 3.33 13.64 10.10
N TYR A 18 4.10 12.58 10.36
CA TYR A 18 4.06 11.34 9.59
C TYR A 18 2.65 10.72 9.60
N ALA A 19 2.07 10.53 10.79
CA ALA A 19 0.78 9.86 10.93
C ALA A 19 -0.36 10.68 10.31
N THR A 20 -0.41 11.98 10.56
CA THR A 20 -1.44 12.87 9.98
C THR A 20 -1.35 12.96 8.46
N THR A 21 -0.14 13.02 7.90
CA THR A 21 0.05 13.03 6.44
C THR A 21 -0.47 11.74 5.80
N ILE A 22 -0.18 10.59 6.39
CA ILE A 22 -0.68 9.28 5.91
C ILE A 22 -2.19 9.17 6.13
N ALA A 23 -2.71 9.67 7.25
CA ALA A 23 -4.13 9.65 7.57
C ALA A 23 -4.95 10.41 6.52
N ASP A 24 -4.51 11.61 6.16
CA ASP A 24 -5.20 12.45 5.18
C ASP A 24 -5.23 11.80 3.80
N GLU A 25 -4.11 11.23 3.36
CA GLU A 25 -4.05 10.50 2.09
C GLU A 25 -4.92 9.22 2.10
N LEU A 26 -4.93 8.46 3.20
CA LEU A 26 -5.82 7.31 3.34
C LEU A 26 -7.29 7.72 3.26
N ILE A 27 -7.66 8.88 3.80
CA ILE A 27 -9.03 9.43 3.73
C ILE A 27 -9.38 9.80 2.29
N GLU A 28 -8.48 10.47 1.55
CA GLU A 28 -8.69 10.79 0.13
C GLU A 28 -8.93 9.54 -0.73
N ARG A 29 -8.29 8.42 -0.36
CA ARG A 29 -8.48 7.12 -1.02
C ARG A 29 -9.79 6.41 -0.63
N GLY A 30 -10.60 6.99 0.25
CA GLY A 30 -11.89 6.47 0.68
C GLY A 30 -11.86 5.63 1.96
N ASN A 31 -10.78 5.68 2.75
CA ASN A 31 -10.75 5.06 4.09
C ASN A 31 -11.35 5.99 5.15
N LYS A 32 -11.80 5.40 6.26
CA LYS A 32 -12.17 6.12 7.49
C LYS A 32 -11.01 6.03 8.46
N VAL A 33 -10.42 7.17 8.84
CA VAL A 33 -9.26 7.20 9.74
C VAL A 33 -9.62 7.96 11.02
N TYR A 34 -9.25 7.37 12.15
CA TYR A 34 -9.38 7.93 13.48
C TYR A 34 -7.99 8.06 14.10
N ILE A 35 -7.73 9.15 14.81
CA ILE A 35 -6.47 9.36 15.54
C ILE A 35 -6.75 9.38 17.03
N VAL A 36 -6.06 8.54 17.79
CA VAL A 36 -6.06 8.55 19.25
C VAL A 36 -4.70 8.99 19.79
N SER A 37 -4.67 10.04 20.60
CA SER A 37 -3.43 10.63 21.12
C SER A 37 -3.65 11.45 22.39
N ASP A 38 -2.56 11.66 23.15
CA ASP A 38 -2.51 12.58 24.31
C ASP A 38 -2.90 14.00 23.90
N THR A 39 -2.27 14.49 22.83
CA THR A 39 -2.52 15.77 22.15
C THR A 39 -2.41 15.57 20.65
N LEU A 40 -3.05 16.45 19.89
CA LEU A 40 -2.90 16.52 18.44
C LEU A 40 -2.85 18.00 18.04
N THR A 41 -1.75 18.38 17.42
CA THR A 41 -1.44 19.78 17.10
C THR A 41 -1.41 20.04 15.59
N THR A 42 -1.13 19.01 14.81
CA THR A 42 -1.13 19.04 13.35
C THR A 42 -2.55 18.91 12.83
N GLN A 43 -2.94 19.79 11.91
CA GLN A 43 -4.23 19.73 11.24
C GLN A 43 -4.35 18.44 10.41
N THR A 44 -5.52 17.81 10.44
CA THR A 44 -5.82 16.57 9.72
C THR A 44 -7.32 16.47 9.45
N LYS A 45 -7.68 15.68 8.44
CA LYS A 45 -9.06 15.29 8.11
C LYS A 45 -9.57 14.15 9.00
N ALA A 46 -8.70 13.48 9.74
CA ALA A 46 -9.06 12.35 10.60
C ALA A 46 -9.83 12.79 11.85
N GLU A 47 -10.76 11.95 12.30
CA GLU A 47 -11.47 12.18 13.56
C GLU A 47 -10.50 12.00 14.75
N TYR A 48 -10.30 13.05 15.54
CA TYR A 48 -9.42 13.02 16.70
C TYR A 48 -10.16 12.62 17.98
N ILE A 49 -9.55 11.71 18.74
CA ILE A 49 -10.05 11.19 20.01
C ILE A 49 -8.94 11.31 21.06
N LYS A 50 -9.19 12.04 22.14
CA LYS A 50 -8.19 12.24 23.20
C LYS A 50 -8.04 11.00 24.08
N LEU A 51 -6.80 10.53 24.25
CA LEU A 51 -6.43 9.49 25.22
C LEU A 51 -4.99 9.69 25.70
N GLU A 52 -4.81 9.84 27.01
CA GLU A 52 -3.53 10.22 27.61
C GLU A 52 -2.59 9.02 27.84
N PHE A 53 -2.00 8.49 26.76
CA PHE A 53 -1.02 7.39 26.80
C PHE A 53 0.23 7.68 27.64
N ASN A 54 0.55 8.95 27.89
CA ASN A 54 1.64 9.37 28.78
C ASN A 54 1.42 8.89 30.24
N LYS A 55 0.17 8.67 30.66
CA LYS A 55 -0.18 8.11 31.98
C LYS A 55 0.00 6.60 31.99
N ARG A 56 1.12 6.15 32.57
CA ARG A 56 1.60 4.76 32.43
C ARG A 56 1.32 3.83 33.62
N SER A 57 0.58 4.26 34.63
CA SER A 57 0.24 3.40 35.77
C SER A 57 -0.58 2.18 35.33
N LEU A 58 -0.51 1.08 36.10
CA LEU A 58 -1.21 -0.15 35.75
C LEU A 58 -2.73 0.07 35.59
N LEU A 59 -3.34 0.82 36.52
CA LEU A 59 -4.75 1.19 36.45
C LEU A 59 -5.07 1.98 35.17
N LYS A 60 -4.26 2.99 34.83
CA LYS A 60 -4.44 3.78 33.61
C LYS A 60 -4.31 2.94 32.35
N ARG A 61 -3.35 2.02 32.31
CA ARG A 61 -3.21 1.06 31.21
C ARG A 61 -4.44 0.18 31.03
N ILE A 62 -5.06 -0.29 32.11
CA ILE A 62 -6.31 -1.07 32.05
C ILE A 62 -7.45 -0.20 31.51
N GLU A 63 -7.56 1.05 31.96
CA GLU A 63 -8.53 2.02 31.43
C GLU A 63 -8.33 2.25 29.93
N HIS A 64 -7.09 2.46 29.48
CA HIS A 64 -6.75 2.63 28.07
C HIS A 64 -7.16 1.40 27.25
N ILE A 65 -6.88 0.18 27.73
CA ILE A 65 -7.27 -1.05 27.03
C ILE A 65 -8.79 -1.16 26.89
N LYS A 66 -9.55 -0.90 27.98
CA LYS A 66 -11.02 -0.94 27.94
C LYS A 66 -11.59 0.09 26.96
N PHE A 67 -11.07 1.30 27.01
CA PHE A 67 -11.46 2.38 26.10
C PHE A 67 -11.17 2.01 24.64
N LEU A 68 -9.94 1.58 24.34
CA LEU A 68 -9.53 1.19 22.98
C LEU A 68 -10.35 0.01 22.46
N TYR A 69 -10.62 -1.00 23.28
CA TYR A 69 -11.45 -2.13 22.89
C TYR A 69 -12.88 -1.68 22.53
N LYS A 70 -13.48 -0.82 23.36
CA LYS A 70 -14.81 -0.26 23.10
C LYS A 70 -14.82 0.53 21.79
N LEU A 71 -13.85 1.43 21.61
CA LEU A 71 -13.70 2.24 20.40
C LEU A 71 -13.54 1.36 19.15
N ILE A 72 -12.71 0.31 19.22
CA ILE A 72 -12.52 -0.65 18.13
C ILE A 72 -13.85 -1.29 17.71
N LYS A 73 -14.71 -1.65 18.67
CA LYS A 73 -16.01 -2.26 18.39
C LYS A 73 -17.04 -1.26 17.87
N GLU A 74 -17.07 -0.06 18.42
CA GLU A 74 -18.03 0.99 18.06
C GLU A 74 -17.79 1.54 16.66
N LYS A 75 -16.52 1.83 16.33
CA LYS A 75 -16.13 2.37 15.02
C LYS A 75 -15.80 1.28 13.99
N ASP A 76 -16.01 0.02 14.34
CA ASP A 76 -15.67 -1.16 13.52
C ASP A 76 -14.24 -1.08 12.95
N ILE A 77 -13.27 -0.81 13.83
CA ILE A 77 -11.87 -0.66 13.42
C ILE A 77 -11.34 -2.01 12.93
N GLN A 78 -10.77 -2.01 11.73
CA GLN A 78 -10.23 -3.22 11.11
C GLN A 78 -8.72 -3.32 11.28
N VAL A 79 -8.02 -2.21 11.49
CA VAL A 79 -6.58 -2.21 11.79
C VAL A 79 -6.22 -1.05 12.72
N VAL A 80 -5.29 -1.30 13.64
CA VAL A 80 -4.69 -0.24 14.46
C VAL A 80 -3.24 -0.05 14.05
N HIS A 81 -2.82 1.19 13.81
CA HIS A 81 -1.43 1.57 13.51
C HIS A 81 -0.87 2.46 14.62
N ALA A 82 0.06 1.93 15.43
CA ALA A 82 0.68 2.70 16.51
C ALA A 82 2.07 3.26 16.12
N HIS A 83 2.38 4.50 16.52
CA HIS A 83 3.66 5.17 16.19
C HIS A 83 4.53 5.42 17.42
N SER A 84 4.13 4.93 18.58
CA SER A 84 4.90 5.04 19.82
C SER A 84 4.84 3.74 20.62
N ARG A 85 5.83 3.53 21.48
CA ARG A 85 5.83 2.41 22.43
C ARG A 85 4.68 2.48 23.43
N ALA A 86 4.38 3.69 23.92
CA ALA A 86 3.35 3.89 24.94
C ALA A 86 1.96 3.55 24.38
N SER A 87 1.65 4.04 23.18
CA SER A 87 0.41 3.71 22.49
C SER A 87 0.34 2.24 22.08
N SER A 88 1.43 1.68 21.54
CA SER A 88 1.48 0.30 21.08
C SER A 88 1.17 -0.72 22.18
N TRP A 89 1.63 -0.51 23.42
CA TRP A 89 1.42 -1.48 24.50
C TRP A 89 -0.07 -1.71 24.79
N SER A 90 -0.85 -0.63 24.94
CA SER A 90 -2.29 -0.73 25.22
C SER A 90 -3.05 -1.24 24.00
N CYS A 91 -2.64 -0.79 22.80
CA CYS A 91 -3.23 -1.26 21.53
C CYS A 91 -3.01 -2.75 21.32
N GLN A 92 -1.84 -3.31 21.67
CA GLN A 92 -1.52 -4.73 21.50
C GLN A 92 -2.54 -5.63 22.20
N VAL A 93 -2.91 -5.27 23.43
CA VAL A 93 -3.87 -6.03 24.22
C VAL A 93 -5.28 -5.82 23.66
N ALA A 94 -5.68 -4.58 23.39
CA ALA A 94 -7.00 -4.26 22.83
C ALA A 94 -7.24 -4.95 21.48
N CYS A 95 -6.28 -4.91 20.55
CA CYS A 95 -6.37 -5.59 19.26
C CYS A 95 -6.45 -7.11 19.39
N LYS A 96 -5.70 -7.71 20.32
CA LYS A 96 -5.76 -9.14 20.59
C LYS A 96 -7.15 -9.55 21.10
N LEU A 97 -7.74 -8.78 22.01
CA LEU A 97 -9.11 -9.01 22.50
C LEU A 97 -10.16 -8.80 21.41
N ALA A 98 -9.97 -7.81 20.53
CA ALA A 98 -10.90 -7.51 19.45
C ALA A 98 -10.76 -8.45 18.23
N GLY A 99 -9.66 -9.21 18.14
CA GLY A 99 -9.35 -10.11 17.03
C GLY A 99 -9.00 -9.36 15.74
N ILE A 100 -8.31 -8.23 15.84
CA ILE A 100 -7.86 -7.41 14.70
C ILE A 100 -6.33 -7.23 14.72
N PRO A 101 -5.68 -6.91 13.58
CA PRO A 101 -4.25 -6.68 13.54
C PRO A 101 -3.82 -5.36 14.21
N LEU A 102 -2.63 -5.40 14.82
CA LEU A 102 -1.85 -4.21 15.19
C LEU A 102 -0.61 -4.11 14.29
N ILE A 103 -0.40 -2.94 13.71
CA ILE A 103 0.84 -2.56 13.03
C ILE A 103 1.52 -1.42 13.79
N THR A 104 2.86 -1.37 13.77
CA THR A 104 3.62 -0.28 14.39
C THR A 104 4.61 0.37 13.45
N THR A 105 4.82 1.68 13.51
CA THR A 105 6.01 2.32 12.90
C THR A 105 7.05 2.61 13.98
N THR A 106 8.28 2.15 13.75
CA THR A 106 9.42 2.42 14.62
C THR A 106 10.31 3.48 13.99
N HIS A 107 10.29 4.69 14.57
CA HIS A 107 10.99 5.87 14.05
C HIS A 107 12.45 6.00 14.52
N GLY A 108 12.86 5.23 15.54
CA GLY A 108 14.19 5.36 16.14
C GLY A 108 14.59 4.12 16.95
N ARG A 109 15.88 4.03 17.31
CA ARG A 109 16.41 2.90 18.09
C ARG A 109 15.68 2.75 19.42
N GLN A 110 15.43 1.51 19.81
CA GLN A 110 14.69 1.18 21.03
C GLN A 110 15.67 0.77 22.14
N PRO A 111 15.50 1.30 23.36
CA PRO A 111 16.38 0.90 24.47
C PRO A 111 16.26 -0.60 24.77
N ILE A 112 17.40 -1.26 24.95
CA ILE A 112 17.50 -2.69 25.28
C ILE A 112 17.42 -2.84 26.80
N HIS A 113 16.29 -3.32 27.32
CA HIS A 113 16.16 -3.72 28.73
C HIS A 113 15.60 -5.14 28.83
N PHE A 114 15.97 -5.87 29.89
CA PHE A 114 15.57 -7.27 30.08
C PHE A 114 14.04 -7.47 30.03
N SER A 115 13.26 -6.62 30.70
CA SER A 115 11.79 -6.65 30.67
C SER A 115 11.18 -6.42 29.28
N ARG A 116 11.94 -5.79 28.36
CA ARG A 116 11.52 -5.50 26.98
C ARG A 116 11.71 -6.68 26.02
N LYS A 117 12.47 -7.71 26.42
CA LYS A 117 12.56 -8.98 25.66
C LYS A 117 11.31 -9.86 25.86
N LEU A 118 10.62 -9.74 26.99
CA LEU A 118 9.46 -10.56 27.37
C LEU A 118 8.14 -10.06 26.77
N ILE A 119 7.88 -8.75 26.76
CA ILE A 119 6.68 -8.15 26.13
C ILE A 119 7.12 -7.13 25.09
N LYS A 120 7.26 -7.63 23.85
CA LYS A 120 7.78 -6.85 22.73
C LYS A 120 6.84 -5.74 22.29
N ALA A 121 5.51 -5.92 22.30
CA ALA A 121 4.52 -4.89 21.93
C ALA A 121 4.85 -4.11 20.63
N PHE A 122 5.19 -4.82 19.56
CA PHE A 122 5.39 -4.27 18.21
C PHE A 122 4.31 -4.76 17.23
N GLY A 123 3.20 -5.30 17.74
CA GLY A 123 2.08 -5.74 16.92
C GLY A 123 2.30 -7.07 16.19
N ASP A 124 1.41 -7.31 15.23
CA ASP A 124 1.48 -8.39 14.26
C ASP A 124 2.50 -8.07 13.15
N TYR A 125 2.81 -6.80 12.93
CA TYR A 125 3.76 -6.30 11.93
C TYR A 125 4.39 -4.97 12.36
N SER A 126 5.64 -4.72 11.97
CA SER A 126 6.28 -3.42 12.18
C SER A 126 6.85 -2.85 10.88
N ILE A 127 6.74 -1.54 10.73
CA ILE A 127 7.43 -0.74 9.74
C ILE A 127 8.65 -0.11 10.42
N ALA A 128 9.82 -0.30 9.84
CA ALA A 128 11.03 0.43 10.19
C ALA A 128 11.22 1.57 9.19
N VAL A 129 11.60 2.76 9.68
CA VAL A 129 11.81 3.93 8.81
C VAL A 129 13.13 3.90 8.04
N CYS A 130 14.02 2.96 8.36
CA CYS A 130 15.26 2.67 7.60
C CYS A 130 15.79 1.27 7.95
N GLU A 131 16.76 0.78 7.17
CA GLU A 131 17.33 -0.55 7.34
C GLU A 131 18.07 -0.72 8.67
N ASN A 132 18.73 0.32 9.19
CA ASN A 132 19.39 0.24 10.49
C ASN A 132 18.39 0.06 11.65
N ILE A 133 17.18 0.62 11.55
CA ILE A 133 16.10 0.33 12.50
C ILE A 133 15.62 -1.10 12.36
N LYS A 134 15.43 -1.61 11.13
CA LYS A 134 15.04 -3.01 10.90
C LYS A 134 16.06 -3.96 11.53
N LYS A 135 17.35 -3.79 11.23
CA LYS A 135 18.45 -4.57 11.81
C LYS A 135 18.46 -4.52 13.33
N HIS A 136 18.29 -3.34 13.91
CA HIS A 136 18.18 -3.19 15.37
C HIS A 136 16.97 -3.96 15.94
N MET A 137 15.80 -3.89 15.30
CA MET A 137 14.61 -4.61 15.73
C MET A 137 14.76 -6.13 15.63
N VAL A 138 15.42 -6.63 14.58
CA VAL A 138 15.63 -8.07 14.39
C VAL A 138 16.74 -8.59 15.32
N ASN A 139 17.92 -7.98 15.27
CA ASN A 139 19.12 -8.50 15.92
C ASN A 139 19.15 -8.22 17.43
N ASP A 140 18.83 -6.99 17.82
CA ASP A 140 19.01 -6.55 19.22
C ASP A 140 17.75 -6.79 20.06
N ILE A 141 16.57 -6.59 19.47
CA ILE A 141 15.26 -6.74 20.12
C ILE A 141 14.67 -8.15 19.90
N GLY A 142 15.11 -8.88 18.88
CA GLY A 142 14.62 -10.22 18.54
C GLY A 142 13.25 -10.23 17.87
N PHE A 143 12.85 -9.18 17.17
CA PHE A 143 11.60 -9.16 16.42
C PHE A 143 11.71 -10.03 15.15
N SER A 144 10.60 -10.61 14.71
CA SER A 144 10.60 -11.58 13.61
C SER A 144 10.87 -10.89 12.28
N GLU A 145 11.89 -11.32 11.53
CA GLU A 145 12.30 -10.70 10.26
C GLU A 145 11.18 -10.70 9.20
N ASN A 146 10.39 -11.78 9.13
CA ASN A 146 9.23 -11.87 8.23
C ASN A 146 8.03 -10.99 8.63
N LYS A 147 8.10 -10.31 9.78
CA LYS A 147 7.05 -9.40 10.29
C LYS A 147 7.49 -7.95 10.28
N ILE A 148 8.58 -7.62 9.59
CA ILE A 148 9.10 -6.26 9.51
C ILE A 148 9.55 -5.93 8.09
N SER A 149 9.26 -4.71 7.64
CA SER A 149 9.81 -4.14 6.40
C SER A 149 10.29 -2.72 6.62
N VAL A 150 11.12 -2.25 5.69
CA VAL A 150 11.50 -0.84 5.62
C VAL A 150 10.50 -0.12 4.74
N ILE A 151 9.89 0.94 5.29
CA ILE A 151 9.12 1.93 4.53
C ILE A 151 9.58 3.29 5.04
N LEU A 152 10.18 4.09 4.14
CA LEU A 152 10.71 5.40 4.48
C LEU A 152 9.58 6.37 4.87
N ASN A 153 9.95 7.46 5.53
CA ASN A 153 9.00 8.54 5.80
C ASN A 153 8.63 9.25 4.49
N PRO A 154 7.35 9.56 4.25
CA PRO A 154 6.96 10.28 3.05
C PRO A 154 7.45 11.73 3.11
N VAL A 155 7.75 12.28 1.94
CA VAL A 155 8.11 13.69 1.78
C VAL A 155 7.13 14.33 0.80
N ASN A 156 6.46 15.39 1.26
CA ASN A 156 5.57 16.20 0.43
C ASN A 156 6.40 17.15 -0.44
N TYR A 157 7.04 16.59 -1.46
CA TYR A 157 7.78 17.37 -2.45
C TYR A 157 6.81 18.10 -3.36
N LYS A 158 6.99 19.43 -3.46
CA LYS A 158 6.34 20.24 -4.47
C LYS A 158 7.42 20.74 -5.42
N LYS A 159 7.17 20.65 -6.72
CA LYS A 159 8.07 21.26 -7.71
C LYS A 159 8.09 22.76 -7.45
N ILE A 160 9.28 23.29 -7.24
CA ILE A 160 9.49 24.73 -7.08
C ILE A 160 9.56 25.35 -8.47
N ASP A 161 8.70 26.34 -8.72
CA ASP A 161 8.68 27.13 -9.95
C ASP A 161 9.41 28.46 -9.72
N LEU A 162 10.70 28.36 -9.41
CA LEU A 162 11.57 29.51 -9.17
C LEU A 162 12.84 29.34 -9.98
N GLU A 163 13.34 30.45 -10.53
CA GLU A 163 14.68 30.49 -11.10
C GLU A 163 15.70 30.62 -9.98
N LYS A 164 16.74 29.77 -10.01
CA LYS A 164 17.81 29.84 -9.02
C LYS A 164 18.63 31.10 -9.26
N LYS A 165 18.60 32.02 -8.30
CA LYS A 165 19.40 33.25 -8.36
C LYS A 165 20.89 32.93 -8.42
N VAL A 166 21.60 33.59 -9.32
CA VAL A 166 23.07 33.55 -9.37
C VAL A 166 23.60 34.40 -8.22
N ASN A 167 24.44 33.80 -7.38
CA ASN A 167 25.10 34.49 -6.27
C ASN A 167 26.61 34.53 -6.54
N ASP A 168 27.27 35.61 -6.10
CA ASP A 168 28.72 35.79 -6.27
C ASP A 168 29.54 34.69 -5.57
N LYS A 169 29.06 34.22 -4.42
CA LYS A 169 29.60 33.08 -3.68
C LYS A 169 28.64 31.90 -3.71
N LYS A 170 29.19 30.69 -3.75
CA LYS A 170 28.40 29.46 -3.59
C LYS A 170 27.83 29.38 -2.18
N ILE A 171 26.57 28.97 -2.05
CA ILE A 171 25.86 28.98 -0.78
C ILE A 171 25.87 27.58 -0.14
N ILE A 172 26.40 27.50 1.08
CA ILE A 172 26.41 26.31 1.92
C ILE A 172 25.46 26.51 3.09
N SER A 173 24.39 25.72 3.17
CA SER A 173 23.40 25.80 4.25
C SER A 173 23.50 24.61 5.18
N ILE A 174 23.73 24.86 6.47
CA ILE A 174 23.55 23.87 7.53
C ILE A 174 22.10 23.93 7.97
N VAL A 175 21.39 22.79 7.91
CA VAL A 175 19.94 22.74 8.19
C VAL A 175 19.63 21.69 9.24
N GLY A 176 19.07 22.10 10.38
CA GLY A 176 18.76 21.18 11.47
C GLY A 176 18.31 21.84 12.76
N ARG A 177 18.13 21.03 13.80
CA ARG A 177 17.87 21.53 15.16
C ARG A 177 19.17 22.03 15.78
N LEU A 178 19.11 23.13 16.52
CA LEU A 178 20.26 23.71 17.21
C LEU A 178 20.45 23.18 18.65
N SER A 179 19.73 22.12 19.02
CA SER A 179 19.71 21.53 20.36
C SER A 179 20.02 20.04 20.30
N GLY A 180 20.60 19.49 21.38
CA GLY A 180 20.97 18.07 21.46
C GLY A 180 22.05 17.69 20.44
N PRO A 181 22.19 16.39 20.12
CA PRO A 181 23.26 15.91 19.23
C PRO A 181 23.30 16.59 17.86
N LYS A 182 22.14 16.91 17.26
CA LYS A 182 22.09 17.67 16.00
C LYS A 182 22.62 19.10 16.14
N GLY A 183 22.37 19.72 17.29
CA GLY A 183 22.91 21.03 17.60
C GLY A 183 24.43 20.99 17.79
N ASP A 184 24.96 19.91 18.35
CA ASP A 184 26.42 19.74 18.50
C ASP A 184 27.06 19.60 17.12
N VAL A 185 26.48 18.78 16.24
CA VAL A 185 26.94 18.62 14.84
C VAL A 185 26.94 19.97 14.10
N ALA A 186 25.84 20.74 14.23
CA ALA A 186 25.76 22.06 13.61
C ALA A 186 26.82 23.04 14.16
N TYR A 187 27.15 22.95 15.45
CA TYR A 187 28.19 23.76 16.06
C TYR A 187 29.58 23.39 15.52
N ASP A 188 29.91 22.11 15.46
CA ASP A 188 31.21 21.64 14.95
C ASP A 188 31.41 21.97 13.47
N LEU A 189 30.34 21.90 12.67
CA LEU A 189 30.36 22.35 11.27
C LEU A 189 30.65 23.85 11.18
N LEU A 190 30.05 24.67 12.05
CA LEU A 190 30.30 26.11 12.07
C LEU A 190 31.71 26.46 12.57
N GLU A 191 32.28 25.73 13.52
CA GLU A 191 33.70 25.92 13.91
C GLU A 191 34.64 25.80 12.71
N ILE A 192 34.35 24.89 11.79
CA ILE A 192 35.13 24.73 10.56
C ILE A 192 34.79 25.83 9.56
N LEU A 193 33.50 26.00 9.23
CA LEU A 193 33.05 26.86 8.14
C LEU A 193 33.10 28.36 8.45
N SER A 194 33.23 28.76 9.72
CA SER A 194 33.35 30.17 10.14
C SER A 194 34.76 30.76 10.00
N GLN A 195 35.72 29.98 9.51
CA GLN A 195 37.08 30.46 9.25
C GLN A 195 37.09 31.46 8.09
N ASP A 196 37.81 32.57 8.26
CA ASP A 196 37.76 33.71 7.33
C ASP A 196 38.15 33.32 5.88
N GLU A 197 39.07 32.38 5.72
CA GLU A 197 39.43 31.83 4.41
C GLU A 197 38.23 31.19 3.69
N LEU A 198 37.38 30.46 4.42
CA LEU A 198 36.20 29.80 3.85
C LEU A 198 35.06 30.78 3.64
N LEU A 199 34.85 31.73 4.56
CA LEU A 199 33.87 32.80 4.39
C LEU A 199 34.21 33.73 3.22
N SER A 200 35.49 33.84 2.84
CA SER A 200 35.89 34.55 1.62
C SER A 200 35.43 33.83 0.33
N LYS A 201 35.29 32.50 0.36
CA LYS A 201 34.94 31.64 -0.78
C LYS A 201 33.45 31.31 -0.86
N TYR A 202 32.81 31.14 0.29
CA TYR A 202 31.46 30.62 0.41
C TYR A 202 30.57 31.54 1.25
N LYS A 203 29.28 31.56 0.92
CA LYS A 203 28.27 32.13 1.80
C LYS A 203 27.70 31.02 2.68
N VAL A 204 27.84 31.14 3.99
CA VAL A 204 27.39 30.11 4.95
C VAL A 204 26.08 30.53 5.58
N ARG A 205 25.11 29.60 5.64
CA ARG A 205 23.80 29.83 6.27
C ARG A 205 23.52 28.78 7.34
N LEU A 206 22.98 29.19 8.47
CA LEU A 206 22.43 28.29 9.49
C LEU A 206 20.91 28.43 9.52
N ILE A 207 20.21 27.32 9.26
CA ILE A 207 18.76 27.28 9.18
C ILE A 207 18.21 26.31 10.22
N GLY A 208 17.30 26.81 11.05
CA GLY A 208 16.66 26.06 12.13
C GLY A 208 16.91 26.65 13.51
N GLY A 209 16.16 26.15 14.50
CA GLY A 209 16.08 26.74 15.84
C GLY A 209 15.14 27.96 15.88
N LYS A 210 14.22 27.99 16.85
CA LYS A 210 13.36 29.15 17.07
C LYS A 210 14.17 30.31 17.67
N GLU A 211 15.13 29.97 18.52
CA GLU A 211 16.09 30.88 19.15
C GLU A 211 17.50 30.34 18.95
N LEU A 212 18.47 31.23 18.81
CA LEU A 212 19.89 30.87 18.69
C LEU A 212 20.45 30.59 20.09
N PRO A 213 20.96 29.38 20.39
CA PRO A 213 21.52 29.09 21.70
C PRO A 213 22.78 29.94 21.99
N GLU A 214 23.01 30.28 23.25
CA GLU A 214 24.10 31.18 23.69
C GLU A 214 25.48 30.78 23.14
N ARG A 215 25.79 29.47 23.11
CA ARG A 215 27.06 28.97 22.57
C ARG A 215 27.31 29.35 21.10
N PHE A 216 26.27 29.57 20.31
CA PHE A 216 26.40 29.97 18.90
C PHE A 216 26.58 31.48 18.71
N VAL A 217 26.41 32.30 19.76
CA VAL A 217 26.46 33.76 19.65
C VAL A 217 27.81 34.26 19.13
N LYS A 218 28.92 33.57 19.45
CA LYS A 218 30.26 33.91 18.95
C LYS A 218 30.36 33.94 17.41
N PHE A 219 29.49 33.20 16.72
CA PHE A 219 29.46 33.16 15.27
C PHE A 219 28.69 34.33 14.64
N LYS A 220 27.93 35.12 15.42
CA LYS A 220 27.22 36.31 14.91
C LYS A 220 28.17 37.43 14.46
N GLU A 221 29.40 37.45 14.97
CA GLU A 221 30.42 38.42 14.58
C GLU A 221 31.07 38.08 13.23
N LYS A 222 30.71 36.93 12.63
CA LYS A 222 31.19 36.45 11.34
C LYS A 222 30.15 36.66 10.24
N ASP A 223 30.58 36.62 8.97
CA ASP A 223 29.73 36.71 7.78
C ASP A 223 28.91 35.41 7.55
N ILE A 224 28.00 35.11 8.49
CA ILE A 224 27.15 33.92 8.51
C ILE A 224 25.69 34.35 8.65
N GLU A 225 24.82 33.79 7.79
CA GLU A 225 23.40 34.10 7.80
C GLU A 225 22.63 33.17 8.74
N PHE A 226 22.10 33.70 9.84
CA PHE A 226 21.25 32.96 10.78
C PHE A 226 19.77 33.17 10.40
N ILE A 227 19.17 32.17 9.76
CA ILE A 227 17.78 32.28 9.25
C ILE A 227 16.74 31.94 10.33
N GLY A 228 17.08 31.08 11.29
CA GLY A 228 16.13 30.60 12.30
C GLY A 228 15.10 29.61 11.74
N TYR A 229 13.94 29.49 12.39
CA TYR A 229 12.88 28.57 11.99
C TYR A 229 12.17 29.03 10.70
N VAL A 230 12.15 28.17 9.70
CA VAL A 230 11.48 28.41 8.42
C VAL A 230 10.31 27.42 8.26
N PRO A 231 9.06 27.89 8.11
CA PRO A 231 7.91 27.01 7.90
C PRO A 231 8.01 26.19 6.60
N ASN A 232 8.51 26.81 5.51
CA ASN A 232 8.77 26.13 4.23
C ASN A 232 10.27 26.08 3.92
N ILE A 233 10.93 25.02 4.38
CA ILE A 233 12.38 24.86 4.20
C ILE A 233 12.79 24.55 2.75
N GLN A 234 11.88 24.06 1.89
CA GLN A 234 12.20 23.62 0.52
C GLN A 234 12.75 24.76 -0.34
N GLU A 235 12.20 25.98 -0.21
CA GLU A 235 12.68 27.16 -0.92
C GLU A 235 14.12 27.50 -0.53
N LYS A 236 14.45 27.46 0.77
CA LYS A 236 15.80 27.74 1.26
C LYS A 236 16.80 26.65 0.91
N ILE A 237 16.35 25.40 0.84
CA ILE A 237 17.13 24.29 0.27
C ILE A 237 17.45 24.59 -1.19
N PHE A 238 16.46 24.92 -2.02
CA PHE A 238 16.63 25.20 -3.44
C PHE A 238 17.58 26.38 -3.73
N GLU A 239 17.54 27.43 -2.90
CA GLU A 239 18.50 28.53 -2.99
C GLU A 239 19.96 28.11 -2.70
N SER A 240 20.19 26.96 -2.07
CA SER A 240 21.53 26.51 -1.67
C SER A 240 22.25 25.81 -2.82
N ASP A 241 23.57 25.95 -2.88
CA ASP A 241 24.39 25.09 -3.74
C ASP A 241 24.71 23.76 -3.06
N ILE A 242 24.94 23.81 -1.74
CA ILE A 242 25.12 22.64 -0.90
C ILE A 242 24.24 22.78 0.34
N VAL A 243 23.59 21.68 0.72
CA VAL A 243 22.97 21.51 2.04
C VAL A 243 23.78 20.52 2.84
N ILE A 244 24.04 20.85 4.11
CA ILE A 244 24.59 19.93 5.11
C ILE A 244 23.47 19.58 6.09
N GLY A 245 23.09 18.31 6.15
CA GLY A 245 22.00 17.84 7.01
C GLY A 245 21.66 16.36 6.85
N ALA A 246 20.67 15.89 7.62
CA ALA A 246 20.28 14.48 7.67
C ALA A 246 18.75 14.29 7.78
N GLY A 247 18.30 13.04 7.68
CA GLY A 247 16.89 12.66 7.76
C GLY A 247 16.02 13.36 6.70
N ARG A 248 14.97 14.04 7.13
CA ARG A 248 14.02 14.71 6.22
C ARG A 248 14.67 15.78 5.34
N VAL A 249 15.63 16.54 5.90
CA VAL A 249 16.36 17.58 5.17
C VAL A 249 17.10 16.97 3.97
N ALA A 250 17.75 15.83 4.18
CA ALA A 250 18.49 15.14 3.12
C ALA A 250 17.58 14.72 1.96
N PHE A 251 16.40 14.17 2.25
CA PHE A 251 15.40 13.86 1.21
C PHE A 251 14.97 15.12 0.45
N GLU A 252 14.63 16.20 1.16
CA GLU A 252 14.18 17.45 0.53
C GLU A 252 15.29 18.10 -0.32
N SER A 253 16.56 17.99 0.08
CA SER A 253 17.71 18.43 -0.72
C SER A 253 17.83 17.69 -2.05
N LEU A 254 17.83 16.36 -2.02
CA LEU A 254 17.97 15.55 -3.23
C LEU A 254 16.77 15.72 -4.17
N LEU A 255 15.55 15.85 -3.62
CA LEU A 255 14.35 16.13 -4.42
C LEU A 255 14.41 17.48 -5.14
N ASN A 256 15.07 18.47 -4.53
CA ASN A 256 15.32 19.79 -5.11
C ASN A 256 16.60 19.86 -5.95
N LYS A 257 17.24 18.72 -6.26
CA LYS A 257 18.52 18.65 -6.98
C LYS A 257 19.62 19.50 -6.34
N THR A 258 19.55 19.71 -5.04
CA THR A 258 20.56 20.41 -4.28
C THR A 258 21.58 19.41 -3.76
N SER A 259 22.87 19.66 -4.00
CA SER A 259 23.92 18.76 -3.56
C SER A 259 23.90 18.63 -2.03
N LEU A 260 24.14 17.42 -1.54
CA LEU A 260 23.99 17.08 -0.13
C LEU A 260 25.31 16.56 0.44
N ILE A 261 25.70 17.09 1.59
CA ILE A 261 26.68 16.47 2.49
C ILE A 261 25.89 16.00 3.72
N ALA A 262 25.82 14.68 3.90
CA ALA A 262 25.00 14.09 4.95
C ALA A 262 25.80 13.89 6.23
N VAL A 263 25.32 14.50 7.31
CA VAL A 263 25.87 14.34 8.67
C VAL A 263 24.70 14.29 9.64
N GLY A 264 24.48 13.14 10.25
CA GLY A 264 23.41 12.94 11.23
C GLY A 264 23.94 12.82 12.65
N GLU A 265 23.09 12.42 13.59
CA GLU A 265 23.43 12.32 15.01
C GLU A 265 24.50 11.26 15.34
N THR A 266 24.74 10.31 14.44
CA THR A 266 25.59 9.15 14.72
C THR A 266 26.74 8.95 13.74
N GLU A 267 26.59 9.39 12.49
CA GLU A 267 27.55 9.09 11.43
C GLU A 267 27.68 10.29 10.47
N TYR A 268 28.93 10.55 10.07
CA TYR A 268 29.26 11.42 8.94
C TYR A 268 29.26 10.57 7.67
N MET A 269 28.27 10.78 6.81
CA MET A 269 28.13 10.05 5.54
C MET A 269 28.92 10.72 4.41
N GLY A 270 29.18 12.03 4.54
CA GLY A 270 29.89 12.83 3.57
C GLY A 270 29.02 13.24 2.38
N PHE A 271 29.67 13.63 1.29
CA PHE A 271 29.01 13.98 0.04
C PHE A 271 28.18 12.80 -0.49
N ILE A 272 26.92 13.06 -0.85
CA ILE A 272 26.00 12.03 -1.35
C ILE A 272 26.03 11.95 -2.87
N ASN A 273 26.25 10.72 -3.36
CA ASN A 273 26.21 10.35 -4.77
C ASN A 273 25.48 9.00 -4.91
N LYS A 274 25.39 8.48 -6.14
CA LYS A 274 24.71 7.20 -6.40
C LYS A 274 25.35 6.03 -5.65
N GLU A 275 26.68 6.01 -5.56
CA GLU A 275 27.44 4.89 -4.97
C GLU A 275 27.19 4.71 -3.48
N ASN A 276 26.97 5.81 -2.75
CA ASN A 276 26.75 5.78 -1.30
C ASN A 276 25.29 6.03 -0.87
N LEU A 277 24.36 6.17 -1.82
CA LEU A 277 22.97 6.50 -1.53
C LEU A 277 22.30 5.42 -0.68
N ASP A 278 22.43 4.14 -1.05
CA ASP A 278 21.81 3.03 -0.33
C ASP A 278 22.28 2.93 1.12
N LYS A 279 23.59 3.12 1.35
CA LYS A 279 24.17 3.16 2.69
C LYS A 279 23.61 4.34 3.50
N SER A 280 23.43 5.49 2.85
CA SER A 280 22.87 6.70 3.46
C SER A 280 21.40 6.52 3.80
N LEU A 281 20.59 5.92 2.92
CA LEU A 281 19.19 5.57 3.19
C LEU A 281 19.08 4.59 4.36
N ALA A 282 19.95 3.59 4.41
CA ALA A 282 19.98 2.59 5.49
C ALA A 282 20.16 3.22 6.88
N SER A 283 20.89 4.33 6.99
CA SER A 283 21.15 5.07 8.23
C SER A 283 20.26 6.30 8.43
N ASN A 284 19.29 6.56 7.55
CA ASN A 284 18.54 7.83 7.52
C ASN A 284 19.49 9.05 7.47
N PHE A 285 20.48 8.97 6.57
CA PHE A 285 21.54 9.95 6.35
C PHE A 285 22.40 10.23 7.59
N GLY A 286 22.72 9.18 8.34
CA GLY A 286 23.59 9.23 9.52
C GLY A 286 22.86 9.52 10.84
N ASP A 287 21.54 9.69 10.83
CA ASP A 287 20.74 9.86 12.06
C ASP A 287 20.64 8.56 12.87
N ILE A 288 20.65 7.40 12.20
CA ILE A 288 20.50 6.08 12.82
C ILE A 288 21.75 5.23 12.56
N GLY A 289 22.55 5.01 13.60
CA GLY A 289 23.78 4.22 13.52
C GLY A 289 24.16 3.59 14.85
N SER A 290 25.45 3.32 15.02
CA SER A 290 26.03 3.04 16.35
C SER A 290 25.93 4.31 17.21
N MET A 291 25.70 4.22 18.52
CA MET A 291 25.59 5.39 19.43
C MET A 291 26.95 6.10 19.64
N LYS A 292 27.63 6.47 18.55
CA LYS A 292 28.88 7.22 18.53
C LYS A 292 28.58 8.57 17.91
N TYR A 293 29.15 9.63 18.48
CA TYR A 293 29.05 10.96 17.90
C TYR A 293 29.89 11.03 16.61
N PRO A 294 29.42 11.67 15.52
CA PRO A 294 30.16 11.74 14.27
C PRO A 294 31.43 12.59 14.44
N LYS A 295 32.56 12.10 13.91
CA LYS A 295 33.78 12.89 13.82
C LYS A 295 33.80 13.63 12.48
N ILE A 296 33.91 14.94 12.51
CA ILE A 296 33.95 15.80 11.32
C ILE A 296 35.39 16.32 11.18
N GLU A 297 36.10 15.85 10.17
CA GLU A 297 37.47 16.29 9.87
C GLU A 297 37.44 17.37 8.79
N LYS A 298 38.15 18.48 9.01
CA LYS A 298 38.11 19.66 8.13
C LYS A 298 38.50 19.30 6.70
N GLU A 299 39.57 18.54 6.52
CA GLU A 299 40.12 18.16 5.21
C GLU A 299 39.11 17.32 4.42
N ILE A 300 38.40 16.41 5.11
CA ILE A 300 37.35 15.58 4.51
C ILE A 300 36.15 16.43 4.12
N LEU A 301 35.68 17.33 5.00
CA LEU A 301 34.56 18.22 4.71
C LEU A 301 34.85 19.12 3.51
N LEU A 302 36.06 19.68 3.40
CA LEU A 302 36.46 20.50 2.27
C LEU A 302 36.51 19.68 0.96
N SER A 303 37.03 18.46 1.00
CA SER A 303 37.00 17.55 -0.15
C SER A 303 35.57 17.24 -0.59
N ASP A 304 34.66 17.02 0.35
CA ASP A 304 33.25 16.74 0.07
C ASP A 304 32.51 17.96 -0.48
N ILE A 305 32.84 19.17 -0.03
CA ILE A 305 32.33 20.42 -0.61
C ILE A 305 32.73 20.52 -2.08
N GLU A 306 33.99 20.26 -2.42
CA GLU A 306 34.44 20.30 -3.81
C GLU A 306 33.74 19.27 -4.69
N LYS A 307 33.56 18.04 -4.20
CA LYS A 307 32.81 17.00 -4.91
C LYS A 307 31.34 17.39 -5.10
N ALA A 308 30.72 17.92 -4.06
CA ALA A 308 29.33 18.37 -4.09
C ALA A 308 29.08 19.48 -5.12
N LEU A 309 30.03 20.41 -5.29
CA LEU A 309 29.95 21.45 -6.33
C LEU A 309 30.16 20.92 -7.76
N LYS A 310 30.85 19.78 -7.91
CA LYS A 310 31.14 19.15 -9.21
C LYS A 310 30.07 18.17 -9.69
N LEU A 311 29.11 17.80 -8.84
CA LEU A 311 28.04 16.88 -9.19
C LEU A 311 27.20 17.43 -10.36
N SER A 312 27.10 16.64 -11.43
CA SER A 312 26.42 17.05 -12.67
C SER A 312 24.90 17.08 -12.53
N GLU A 313 24.22 17.80 -13.43
CA GLU A 313 22.75 17.84 -13.45
C GLU A 313 22.11 16.47 -13.75
N ASN A 314 22.77 15.62 -14.54
CA ASN A 314 22.29 14.27 -14.82
C ASN A 314 22.33 13.39 -13.56
N GLU A 315 23.42 13.45 -12.79
CA GLU A 315 23.52 12.70 -11.54
C GLU A 315 22.52 13.22 -10.49
N LYS A 316 22.29 14.54 -10.42
CA LYS A 316 21.26 15.11 -9.54
C LYS A 316 19.85 14.66 -9.93
N GLU A 317 19.53 14.60 -11.22
CA GLU A 317 18.25 14.08 -11.70
C GLU A 317 18.08 12.59 -11.34
N GLU A 318 19.13 11.79 -11.49
CA GLU A 318 19.11 10.39 -11.11
C GLU A 318 18.84 10.21 -9.60
N LEU A 319 19.57 10.93 -8.74
CA LEU A 319 19.34 10.92 -7.29
C LEU A 319 17.91 11.35 -6.94
N LYS A 320 17.41 12.41 -7.58
CA LYS A 320 16.03 12.88 -7.40
C LYS A 320 15.03 11.77 -7.74
N ASN A 321 15.18 11.09 -8.86
CA ASN A 321 14.25 10.05 -9.29
C ASN A 321 14.21 8.87 -8.32
N ILE A 322 15.38 8.43 -7.84
CA ILE A 322 15.47 7.37 -6.82
C ILE A 322 14.74 7.81 -5.54
N ILE A 323 15.04 9.00 -5.03
CA ILE A 323 14.44 9.50 -3.78
C ILE A 323 12.95 9.76 -3.92
N PHE A 324 12.51 10.28 -5.07
CA PHE A 324 11.09 10.48 -5.35
C PHE A 324 10.36 9.14 -5.30
N ASN A 325 10.86 8.11 -5.96
CA ASN A 325 10.23 6.78 -5.95
C ASN A 325 10.14 6.18 -4.53
N GLU A 326 11.16 6.38 -3.70
CA GLU A 326 11.23 5.82 -2.35
C GLU A 326 10.45 6.62 -1.28
N THR A 327 10.21 7.92 -1.50
CA THR A 327 9.62 8.81 -0.49
C THR A 327 8.32 9.49 -0.91
N ASN A 328 7.85 9.29 -2.14
CA ASN A 328 6.58 9.84 -2.60
C ASN A 328 5.43 9.34 -1.72
N LEU A 329 4.58 10.26 -1.26
CA LEU A 329 3.46 9.97 -0.37
C LEU A 329 2.54 8.86 -0.90
N GLN A 330 2.20 8.89 -2.20
CA GLN A 330 1.31 7.90 -2.81
C GLN A 330 1.91 6.50 -2.73
N ASN A 331 3.18 6.34 -3.12
CA ASN A 331 3.89 5.07 -3.07
C ASN A 331 4.00 4.53 -1.63
N ILE A 332 4.26 5.42 -0.66
CA ILE A 332 4.35 5.05 0.75
C ILE A 332 2.99 4.58 1.28
N VAL A 333 1.92 5.32 0.99
CA VAL A 333 0.57 4.96 1.44
C VAL A 333 0.07 3.70 0.74
N ASP A 334 0.42 3.46 -0.54
CA ASP A 334 0.16 2.20 -1.24
C ASP A 334 0.77 0.99 -0.51
N LYS A 335 2.07 1.09 -0.16
CA LYS A 335 2.78 0.02 0.57
C LYS A 335 2.13 -0.25 1.94
N ILE A 336 1.75 0.80 2.66
CA ILE A 336 1.14 0.70 4.00
C ILE A 336 -0.28 0.14 3.92
N GLU A 337 -1.10 0.67 3.02
CA GLU A 337 -2.48 0.26 2.83
C GLU A 337 -2.59 -1.20 2.39
N LYS A 338 -1.76 -1.62 1.42
CA LYS A 338 -1.66 -3.04 1.03
C LYS A 338 -1.39 -3.93 2.24
N LYS A 339 -0.46 -3.51 3.11
CA LYS A 339 -0.14 -4.26 4.33
C LYS A 339 -1.31 -4.29 5.32
N TYR A 340 -2.10 -3.23 5.46
CA TYR A 340 -3.29 -3.23 6.31
C TYR A 340 -4.30 -4.30 5.87
N PHE A 341 -4.60 -4.34 4.57
CA PHE A 341 -5.51 -5.35 4.01
C PHE A 341 -4.99 -6.76 4.21
N GLU A 342 -3.73 -7.01 3.85
CA GLU A 342 -3.08 -8.31 4.02
C GLU A 342 -3.16 -8.79 5.47
N LEU A 343 -2.84 -7.92 6.44
CA LEU A 343 -2.89 -8.27 7.86
C LEU A 343 -4.32 -8.54 8.33
N TYR A 344 -5.29 -7.73 7.90
CA TYR A 344 -6.69 -7.92 8.28
C TYR A 344 -7.25 -9.24 7.73
N VAL A 345 -7.09 -9.46 6.42
CA VAL A 345 -7.51 -10.68 5.71
C VAL A 345 -6.85 -11.91 6.34
N ASN A 346 -5.56 -11.86 6.64
CA ASN A 346 -4.86 -12.97 7.28
C ASN A 346 -5.27 -13.20 8.74
N LYS A 347 -5.56 -12.14 9.50
CA LYS A 347 -5.99 -12.24 10.90
C LYS A 347 -7.40 -12.81 11.00
N LYS A 348 -8.31 -12.36 10.14
CA LYS A 348 -9.71 -12.82 10.09
C LYS A 348 -9.88 -14.14 9.35
N LYS A 349 -8.90 -14.51 8.51
CA LYS A 349 -9.00 -15.63 7.56
C LYS A 349 -10.25 -15.52 6.70
N TYR A 350 -10.49 -14.32 6.19
CA TYR A 350 -11.67 -13.99 5.41
C TYR A 350 -11.34 -12.94 4.34
N ASP A 351 -11.79 -13.20 3.12
CA ASP A 351 -12.01 -12.18 2.08
C ASP A 351 -13.29 -12.56 1.29
N ILE A 352 -13.76 -11.67 0.41
CA ILE A 352 -14.98 -11.90 -0.36
C ILE A 352 -14.81 -13.12 -1.29
N PRO A 353 -15.71 -14.11 -1.25
CA PRO A 353 -15.69 -15.20 -2.22
C PRO A 353 -16.07 -14.69 -3.63
N VAL A 354 -15.27 -15.10 -4.62
CA VAL A 354 -15.60 -14.95 -6.04
C VAL A 354 -15.86 -16.35 -6.59
N ILE A 355 -17.11 -16.72 -6.83
CA ILE A 355 -17.46 -18.04 -7.36
C ILE A 355 -17.68 -17.99 -8.87
N MET A 356 -17.23 -19.03 -9.55
CA MET A 356 -17.24 -19.10 -11.01
C MET A 356 -18.02 -20.33 -11.48
N TYR A 357 -19.07 -20.08 -12.25
CA TYR A 357 -19.81 -21.05 -13.05
C TYR A 357 -19.43 -20.89 -14.53
N HIS A 358 -19.87 -21.80 -15.39
CA HIS A 358 -19.84 -21.58 -16.85
C HIS A 358 -21.23 -21.82 -17.42
N ARG A 359 -21.76 -23.03 -17.23
CA ARG A 359 -23.09 -23.42 -17.75
C ARG A 359 -24.06 -23.88 -16.67
N VAL A 360 -25.35 -23.65 -16.91
CA VAL A 360 -26.46 -24.25 -16.15
C VAL A 360 -27.25 -25.14 -17.10
N ILE A 361 -27.56 -26.37 -16.69
CA ILE A 361 -28.26 -27.35 -17.54
C ILE A 361 -29.44 -27.99 -16.81
N ASN A 362 -30.41 -28.50 -17.55
CA ASN A 362 -31.56 -29.22 -17.00
C ASN A 362 -31.84 -30.59 -17.69
N ASN A 363 -31.01 -30.97 -18.66
CA ASN A 363 -31.07 -32.26 -19.34
C ASN A 363 -29.64 -32.88 -19.36
N PRO A 364 -29.46 -34.14 -18.92
CA PRO A 364 -28.18 -34.86 -19.01
C PRO A 364 -27.58 -34.92 -20.43
N GLU A 365 -28.39 -34.82 -21.49
CA GLU A 365 -27.88 -34.77 -22.86
C GLU A 365 -27.06 -33.50 -23.16
N ASN A 366 -27.20 -32.46 -22.33
CA ASN A 366 -26.43 -31.22 -22.43
C ASN A 366 -25.15 -31.22 -21.59
N GLU A 367 -24.81 -32.35 -20.95
CA GLU A 367 -23.51 -32.52 -20.31
C GLU A 367 -22.39 -32.42 -21.35
N GLY A 368 -21.46 -31.49 -21.10
CA GLY A 368 -20.23 -31.35 -21.88
C GLY A 368 -19.11 -32.22 -21.33
N VAL A 369 -18.16 -32.57 -22.20
CA VAL A 369 -16.97 -33.39 -21.91
C VAL A 369 -16.08 -32.75 -20.84
N HIS A 370 -15.97 -31.43 -20.81
CA HIS A 370 -15.11 -30.71 -19.85
C HIS A 370 -15.70 -30.60 -18.43
N GLY A 371 -16.97 -30.96 -18.23
CA GLY A 371 -17.60 -30.93 -16.91
C GLY A 371 -17.74 -29.53 -16.31
N THR A 372 -17.82 -28.49 -17.14
CA THR A 372 -18.00 -27.07 -16.73
C THR A 372 -19.49 -26.70 -16.67
N TYR A 373 -20.29 -27.49 -15.97
CA TYR A 373 -21.73 -27.24 -15.83
C TYR A 373 -22.24 -27.46 -14.40
N ILE A 374 -23.45 -26.99 -14.12
CA ILE A 374 -24.21 -27.35 -12.92
C ILE A 374 -25.67 -27.58 -13.31
N TYR A 375 -26.35 -28.49 -12.62
CA TYR A 375 -27.78 -28.69 -12.84
C TYR A 375 -28.61 -27.52 -12.28
N GLU A 376 -29.68 -27.14 -12.97
CA GLU A 376 -30.56 -26.02 -12.66
C GLU A 376 -31.10 -26.08 -11.22
N ASN A 377 -31.57 -27.26 -10.78
CA ASN A 377 -32.06 -27.48 -9.42
C ASN A 377 -30.96 -27.25 -8.36
N ILE A 378 -29.72 -27.66 -8.64
CA ILE A 378 -28.58 -27.44 -7.75
C ILE A 378 -28.16 -25.96 -7.74
N PHE A 379 -28.18 -25.29 -8.90
CA PHE A 379 -27.93 -23.85 -8.97
C PHE A 379 -28.96 -23.07 -8.15
N ARG A 380 -30.25 -23.43 -8.25
CA ARG A 380 -31.32 -22.88 -7.41
C ARG A 380 -31.08 -23.12 -5.92
N GLU A 381 -30.66 -24.33 -5.52
CA GLU A 381 -30.31 -24.66 -4.13
C GLU A 381 -29.13 -23.79 -3.62
N HIS A 382 -28.13 -23.55 -4.47
CA HIS A 382 -27.03 -22.62 -4.16
C HIS A 382 -27.54 -21.20 -3.92
N MET A 383 -28.40 -20.67 -4.79
CA MET A 383 -28.94 -19.32 -4.66
C MET A 383 -29.83 -19.18 -3.41
N GLN A 384 -30.68 -20.17 -3.14
CA GLN A 384 -31.49 -20.23 -1.92
C GLN A 384 -30.59 -20.15 -0.67
N TYR A 385 -29.51 -20.92 -0.64
CA TYR A 385 -28.58 -20.86 0.50
C TYR A 385 -27.94 -19.48 0.68
N LEU A 386 -27.55 -18.82 -0.42
CA LEU A 386 -27.02 -17.45 -0.35
C LEU A 386 -28.06 -16.48 0.24
N LYS A 387 -29.33 -16.61 -0.18
CA LYS A 387 -30.44 -15.82 0.35
C LYS A 387 -30.65 -16.07 1.84
N ASP A 388 -30.73 -17.33 2.26
CA ASP A 388 -30.95 -17.74 3.65
C ASP A 388 -29.83 -17.30 4.59
N LYS A 389 -28.60 -17.15 4.08
CA LYS A 389 -27.44 -16.68 4.85
C LYS A 389 -27.18 -15.19 4.74
N ASN A 390 -28.11 -14.46 4.12
CA ASN A 390 -28.09 -13.01 3.96
C ASN A 390 -26.83 -12.54 3.24
N TYR A 391 -26.42 -13.26 2.19
CA TYR A 391 -25.37 -12.77 1.29
C TYR A 391 -25.90 -11.61 0.45
N THR A 392 -25.05 -10.63 0.24
CA THR A 392 -25.29 -9.52 -0.69
C THR A 392 -24.48 -9.81 -1.95
N VAL A 393 -25.15 -10.23 -3.01
CA VAL A 393 -24.49 -10.47 -4.29
C VAL A 393 -24.19 -9.13 -4.95
N ILE A 394 -22.92 -8.87 -5.23
CA ILE A 394 -22.44 -7.64 -5.88
C ILE A 394 -21.72 -7.98 -7.17
N THR A 395 -21.70 -7.01 -8.09
CA THR A 395 -20.85 -7.07 -9.29
C THR A 395 -19.58 -6.25 -9.09
N PHE A 396 -18.62 -6.33 -10.00
CA PHE A 396 -17.37 -5.55 -9.90
C PHE A 396 -17.61 -4.05 -10.10
N LYS A 397 -18.63 -3.65 -10.87
CA LYS A 397 -19.14 -2.26 -10.92
C LYS A 397 -19.69 -1.81 -9.57
N ASP A 398 -20.38 -2.68 -8.83
CA ASP A 398 -20.82 -2.35 -7.48
C ASP A 398 -19.60 -2.20 -6.53
N LEU A 399 -18.59 -3.08 -6.66
CA LEU A 399 -17.34 -2.98 -5.89
C LEU A 399 -16.56 -1.69 -6.17
N ASP A 400 -16.47 -1.29 -7.44
CA ASP A 400 -15.82 -0.05 -7.86
C ASP A 400 -16.53 1.17 -7.27
N LYS A 401 -17.87 1.21 -7.36
CA LYS A 401 -18.71 2.30 -6.82
C LYS A 401 -18.57 2.46 -5.30
N ILE A 402 -18.59 1.38 -4.53
CA ILE A 402 -18.39 1.47 -3.07
C ILE A 402 -16.91 1.66 -2.71
N GLY A 403 -16.01 1.43 -3.67
CA GLY A 403 -14.58 1.29 -3.48
C GLY A 403 -14.20 -0.07 -2.89
N TRP A 404 -13.27 -0.78 -3.53
CA TRP A 404 -12.78 -2.09 -3.06
C TRP A 404 -12.21 -2.06 -1.63
N ARG A 405 -11.87 -0.87 -1.12
CA ARG A 405 -11.41 -0.61 0.24
C ARG A 405 -12.51 -0.75 1.30
N ASN A 406 -13.77 -0.64 0.91
CA ASN A 406 -14.94 -0.68 1.78
C ASN A 406 -15.65 -2.03 1.77
N ARG A 407 -15.02 -3.04 1.17
CA ARG A 407 -15.55 -4.39 1.01
C ARG A 407 -15.73 -5.19 2.32
N PHE A 408 -15.27 -4.66 3.45
CA PHE A 408 -15.43 -5.23 4.79
C PHE A 408 -16.46 -4.49 5.62
N GLU A 409 -17.50 -3.95 4.97
CA GLU A 409 -18.59 -3.29 5.66
C GLU A 409 -19.23 -4.21 6.70
N LYS A 410 -19.42 -3.65 7.91
CA LYS A 410 -20.03 -4.36 9.03
C LYS A 410 -21.40 -4.91 8.65
N ASP A 411 -21.70 -6.12 9.10
CA ASP A 411 -22.97 -6.82 8.89
C ASP A 411 -23.33 -7.14 7.42
N LYS A 412 -22.44 -6.85 6.46
CA LYS A 412 -22.57 -7.25 5.05
C LYS A 412 -21.74 -8.50 4.76
N LYS A 413 -22.32 -9.41 3.97
CA LYS A 413 -21.65 -10.60 3.44
C LYS A 413 -21.63 -10.55 1.94
N TYR A 414 -20.68 -9.80 1.40
CA TYR A 414 -20.53 -9.71 -0.05
C TYR A 414 -20.09 -11.03 -0.66
N ILE A 415 -20.54 -11.29 -1.89
CA ILE A 415 -20.12 -12.41 -2.73
C ILE A 415 -20.27 -12.01 -4.20
N PHE A 416 -19.35 -12.48 -5.05
CA PHE A 416 -19.47 -12.36 -6.50
C PHE A 416 -19.92 -13.69 -7.10
N ILE A 417 -20.92 -13.64 -7.97
CA ILE A 417 -21.30 -14.75 -8.85
C ILE A 417 -20.79 -14.39 -10.24
N THR A 418 -19.91 -15.22 -10.80
CA THR A 418 -19.40 -15.02 -12.15
C THR A 418 -19.69 -16.20 -13.07
N PHE A 419 -19.84 -15.90 -14.36
CA PHE A 419 -19.93 -16.90 -15.43
C PHE A 419 -18.90 -16.59 -16.52
N ASP A 420 -18.25 -17.60 -17.06
CA ASP A 420 -17.35 -17.46 -18.20
C ASP A 420 -18.06 -17.85 -19.50
N ASP A 421 -17.48 -17.42 -20.62
CA ASP A 421 -17.84 -17.73 -22.01
C ASP A 421 -19.16 -17.15 -22.56
N GLY A 422 -20.13 -16.83 -21.70
CA GLY A 422 -21.38 -16.18 -22.12
C GLY A 422 -22.37 -17.13 -22.82
N TYR A 423 -22.45 -18.38 -22.35
CA TYR A 423 -23.37 -19.39 -22.87
C TYR A 423 -24.85 -18.96 -22.82
N LYS A 424 -25.63 -19.36 -23.82
CA LYS A 424 -27.07 -19.06 -23.91
C LYS A 424 -27.86 -19.55 -22.69
N ASP A 425 -27.45 -20.66 -22.08
CA ASP A 425 -28.10 -21.19 -20.88
C ASP A 425 -27.91 -20.31 -19.63
N ASN A 426 -26.96 -19.36 -19.64
CA ASN A 426 -26.88 -18.32 -18.62
C ASN A 426 -28.11 -17.40 -18.67
N TYR A 427 -28.66 -17.15 -19.86
CA TYR A 427 -29.91 -16.43 -20.04
C TYR A 427 -31.14 -17.33 -19.83
N ASP A 428 -31.18 -18.51 -20.46
CA ASP A 428 -32.40 -19.34 -20.44
C ASP A 428 -32.71 -19.92 -19.05
N LEU A 429 -31.68 -20.29 -18.29
CA LEU A 429 -31.84 -21.05 -17.03
C LEU A 429 -31.31 -20.29 -15.81
N ALA A 430 -30.10 -19.72 -15.87
CA ALA A 430 -29.52 -19.05 -14.71
C ALA A 430 -30.21 -17.70 -14.40
N PHE A 431 -30.49 -16.90 -15.42
CA PHE A 431 -31.06 -15.55 -15.26
C PHE A 431 -32.44 -15.54 -14.60
N PRO A 432 -33.43 -16.39 -14.96
CA PRO A 432 -34.71 -16.48 -14.25
C PRO A 432 -34.54 -16.76 -12.75
N ILE A 433 -33.61 -17.65 -12.38
CA ILE A 433 -33.31 -17.98 -10.98
C ILE A 433 -32.67 -16.77 -10.28
N LEU A 434 -31.69 -16.11 -10.89
CA LEU A 434 -31.11 -14.90 -10.33
C LEU A 434 -32.17 -13.81 -10.09
N LYS A 435 -33.12 -13.64 -11.02
CA LYS A 435 -34.26 -12.71 -10.88
C LYS A 435 -35.14 -13.05 -9.67
N GLU A 436 -35.47 -14.33 -9.49
CA GLU A 436 -36.28 -14.80 -8.36
C GLU A 436 -35.66 -14.45 -7.00
N PHE A 437 -34.33 -14.55 -6.87
CA PHE A 437 -33.64 -14.24 -5.63
C PHE A 437 -33.27 -12.76 -5.45
N GLY A 438 -33.41 -11.95 -6.51
CA GLY A 438 -32.97 -10.55 -6.55
C GLY A 438 -31.45 -10.42 -6.64
N PHE A 439 -30.77 -11.40 -7.24
CA PHE A 439 -29.31 -11.44 -7.35
C PHE A 439 -28.82 -10.97 -8.70
N LYS A 440 -27.60 -10.43 -8.71
CA LYS A 440 -26.86 -10.04 -9.91
C LYS A 440 -25.75 -11.05 -10.20
N ALA A 441 -25.04 -10.89 -11.31
CA ALA A 441 -23.82 -11.63 -11.63
C ALA A 441 -22.92 -10.80 -12.56
N THR A 442 -21.68 -11.26 -12.75
CA THR A 442 -20.78 -10.78 -13.81
C THR A 442 -20.54 -11.90 -14.82
N ILE A 443 -20.83 -11.67 -16.10
CA ILE A 443 -20.64 -12.66 -17.17
C ILE A 443 -19.53 -12.18 -18.12
N PHE A 444 -18.49 -12.99 -18.32
CA PHE A 444 -17.38 -12.68 -19.21
C PHE A 444 -17.68 -13.18 -20.63
N LEU A 445 -17.74 -12.26 -21.58
CA LEU A 445 -18.14 -12.53 -22.96
C LEU A 445 -16.94 -12.75 -23.89
N MET A 446 -17.11 -13.69 -24.82
CA MET A 446 -16.24 -13.85 -25.97
C MET A 446 -16.41 -12.70 -26.97
N GLY A 447 -15.30 -12.23 -27.54
CA GLY A 447 -15.29 -11.10 -28.47
C GLY A 447 -15.95 -11.38 -29.83
N SER A 448 -15.74 -12.56 -30.41
CA SER A 448 -16.13 -12.85 -31.80
C SER A 448 -16.96 -14.11 -32.01
N SER A 449 -17.06 -14.99 -31.01
CA SER A 449 -17.69 -16.30 -31.17
C SER A 449 -19.22 -16.25 -30.96
N THR A 450 -19.95 -17.14 -31.64
CA THR A 450 -21.41 -17.34 -31.48
C THR A 450 -21.76 -18.66 -30.81
N TYR A 451 -20.77 -19.56 -30.66
CA TYR A 451 -20.82 -20.84 -29.95
C TYR A 451 -19.43 -21.14 -29.36
N ASN A 452 -19.31 -22.23 -28.59
CA ASN A 452 -18.06 -22.70 -27.97
C ASN A 452 -17.04 -23.31 -28.97
N GLU A 453 -16.70 -22.58 -30.03
CA GLU A 453 -15.85 -23.07 -31.10
C GLU A 453 -14.47 -23.55 -30.63
N TRP A 454 -13.93 -22.98 -29.55
CA TRP A 454 -12.62 -23.34 -29.00
C TRP A 454 -12.61 -24.77 -28.45
N ASP A 455 -13.68 -25.19 -27.77
CA ASP A 455 -13.79 -26.55 -27.22
C ASP A 455 -14.20 -27.55 -28.30
N VAL A 456 -15.11 -27.17 -29.21
CA VAL A 456 -15.51 -28.01 -30.34
C VAL A 456 -14.29 -28.38 -31.19
N LYS A 457 -13.47 -27.38 -31.56
CA LYS A 457 -12.27 -27.58 -32.39
C LYS A 457 -11.16 -28.32 -31.65
N ALA A 458 -10.98 -28.07 -30.35
CA ALA A 458 -9.88 -28.67 -29.59
C ALA A 458 -10.16 -30.10 -29.09
N SER A 459 -11.42 -30.45 -28.84
CA SER A 459 -11.79 -31.67 -28.11
C SER A 459 -12.98 -32.45 -28.67
N GLY A 460 -13.64 -31.95 -29.71
CA GLY A 460 -14.87 -32.56 -30.23
C GLY A 460 -16.06 -32.39 -29.29
N GLU A 461 -16.05 -31.34 -28.46
CA GLU A 461 -17.18 -30.97 -27.60
C GLU A 461 -18.44 -30.72 -28.43
N LYS A 462 -19.61 -30.86 -27.80
CA LYS A 462 -20.88 -30.48 -28.44
C LYS A 462 -20.93 -28.97 -28.69
N GLU A 463 -21.60 -28.58 -29.75
CA GLU A 463 -21.89 -27.17 -30.02
C GLU A 463 -22.94 -26.65 -29.03
N PHE A 464 -22.57 -25.60 -28.31
CA PHE A 464 -23.42 -24.87 -27.39
C PHE A 464 -23.41 -23.39 -27.77
N SER A 465 -24.58 -22.83 -28.07
CA SER A 465 -24.72 -21.43 -28.48
C SER A 465 -24.37 -20.46 -27.35
N LEU A 466 -23.82 -19.30 -27.72
CA LEU A 466 -23.63 -18.16 -26.83
C LEU A 466 -24.84 -17.21 -26.90
N MET A 467 -24.95 -16.29 -25.93
CA MET A 467 -26.06 -15.34 -25.87
C MET A 467 -26.08 -14.36 -27.06
N SER A 468 -27.29 -14.00 -27.49
CA SER A 468 -27.49 -12.91 -28.47
C SER A 468 -27.34 -11.52 -27.82
N VAL A 469 -27.24 -10.48 -28.64
CA VAL A 469 -27.15 -9.09 -28.15
C VAL A 469 -28.39 -8.68 -27.38
N GLU A 470 -29.56 -9.12 -27.83
CA GLU A 470 -30.86 -8.81 -27.23
C GLU A 470 -30.95 -9.42 -25.81
N MET A 471 -30.51 -10.67 -25.66
CA MET A 471 -30.42 -11.34 -24.35
C MET A 471 -29.49 -10.59 -23.39
N ILE A 472 -28.30 -10.20 -23.88
CA ILE A 472 -27.32 -9.44 -23.10
C ILE A 472 -27.93 -8.12 -22.62
N LYS A 473 -28.60 -7.37 -23.51
CA LYS A 473 -29.22 -6.09 -23.17
C LYS A 473 -30.32 -6.24 -22.12
N GLU A 474 -31.19 -7.24 -22.23
CA GLU A 474 -32.23 -7.50 -21.21
C GLU A 474 -31.60 -7.79 -19.83
N MET A 475 -30.55 -8.62 -19.80
CA MET A 475 -29.84 -8.95 -18.56
C MET A 475 -29.15 -7.71 -17.96
N GLN A 476 -28.59 -6.83 -18.81
CA GLN A 476 -28.00 -5.57 -18.38
C GLN A 476 -29.02 -4.60 -17.78
N ASP A 477 -30.23 -4.55 -18.30
CA ASP A 477 -31.30 -3.68 -17.80
C ASP A 477 -31.80 -4.12 -16.42
N TYR A 478 -31.77 -5.42 -16.15
CA TYR A 478 -32.00 -5.95 -14.81
C TYR A 478 -30.84 -5.67 -13.84
N GLY A 479 -29.59 -5.67 -14.33
CA GLY A 479 -28.40 -5.34 -13.54
C GLY A 479 -27.28 -6.39 -13.55
N ILE A 480 -27.29 -7.33 -14.51
CA ILE A 480 -26.14 -8.20 -14.78
C ILE A 480 -25.01 -7.37 -15.39
N GLU A 481 -23.80 -7.55 -14.88
CA GLU A 481 -22.58 -6.96 -15.44
C GLU A 481 -21.98 -7.88 -16.50
N PHE A 482 -21.38 -7.28 -17.54
CA PHE A 482 -20.63 -8.02 -18.55
C PHE A 482 -19.17 -7.57 -18.58
N GLY A 483 -18.28 -8.54 -18.62
CA GLY A 483 -16.82 -8.41 -18.73
C GLY A 483 -16.30 -8.98 -20.06
N ALA A 484 -15.01 -8.81 -20.36
CA ALA A 484 -14.38 -9.38 -21.55
C ALA A 484 -13.62 -10.69 -21.25
N HIS A 485 -13.60 -11.62 -22.22
CA HIS A 485 -12.97 -12.94 -22.10
C HIS A 485 -12.12 -13.33 -23.33
N THR A 486 -11.37 -12.39 -23.90
CA THR A 486 -10.62 -12.56 -25.17
C THR A 486 -11.49 -12.76 -26.41
N PHE A 487 -10.88 -12.76 -27.60
CA PHE A 487 -11.61 -12.99 -28.85
C PHE A 487 -11.98 -14.46 -29.04
N ASN A 488 -11.02 -15.37 -28.79
CA ASN A 488 -11.13 -16.78 -29.18
C ASN A 488 -10.54 -17.78 -28.15
N HIS A 489 -10.50 -17.40 -26.87
CA HIS A 489 -10.19 -18.26 -25.73
C HIS A 489 -8.79 -18.94 -25.75
N PRO A 490 -7.69 -18.24 -26.10
CA PRO A 490 -6.37 -18.84 -26.17
C PRO A 490 -5.71 -18.99 -24.79
N LYS A 491 -4.70 -19.86 -24.69
CA LYS A 491 -3.78 -19.88 -23.54
C LYS A 491 -2.80 -18.71 -23.66
N LEU A 492 -3.07 -17.61 -22.97
CA LEU A 492 -2.34 -16.34 -23.17
C LEU A 492 -0.82 -16.44 -22.94
N ASN A 493 -0.35 -17.35 -22.08
CA ASN A 493 1.08 -17.53 -21.82
C ASN A 493 1.85 -18.20 -22.97
N THR A 494 1.17 -18.72 -23.99
CA THR A 494 1.80 -19.32 -25.17
C THR A 494 1.86 -18.38 -26.37
N LEU A 495 1.30 -17.18 -26.24
CA LEU A 495 1.19 -16.20 -27.32
C LEU A 495 2.37 -15.22 -27.31
N SER A 496 2.60 -14.58 -28.46
CA SER A 496 3.46 -13.40 -28.55
C SER A 496 2.84 -12.19 -27.85
N ASN A 497 3.65 -11.18 -27.54
CA ASN A 497 3.17 -9.93 -26.93
C ASN A 497 2.10 -9.23 -27.77
N GLU A 498 2.27 -9.20 -29.10
CA GLU A 498 1.32 -8.60 -30.05
C GLU A 498 -0.03 -9.32 -30.03
N GLU A 499 -0.01 -10.66 -29.98
CA GLU A 499 -1.22 -11.45 -29.84
C GLU A 499 -1.88 -11.27 -28.47
N ILE A 500 -1.11 -11.16 -27.39
CA ILE A 500 -1.67 -10.85 -26.05
C ILE A 500 -2.37 -9.48 -26.07
N GLU A 501 -1.75 -8.46 -26.69
CA GLU A 501 -2.36 -7.14 -26.85
C GLU A 501 -3.66 -7.23 -27.63
N HIS A 502 -3.66 -7.94 -28.75
CA HIS A 502 -4.85 -8.16 -29.55
C HIS A 502 -5.98 -8.83 -28.75
N GLN A 503 -5.66 -9.85 -27.94
CA GLN A 503 -6.65 -10.59 -27.16
C GLN A 503 -7.21 -9.81 -25.96
N ILE A 504 -6.47 -8.85 -25.41
CA ILE A 504 -6.85 -8.17 -24.16
C ILE A 504 -7.32 -6.74 -24.39
N ILE A 505 -6.62 -5.98 -25.23
CA ILE A 505 -6.89 -4.57 -25.51
C ILE A 505 -7.95 -4.46 -26.60
N ASP A 506 -7.70 -5.07 -27.77
CA ASP A 506 -8.54 -4.86 -28.95
C ASP A 506 -9.94 -5.47 -28.80
N VAL A 507 -10.10 -6.50 -27.95
CA VAL A 507 -11.40 -7.13 -27.68
C VAL A 507 -12.40 -6.19 -27.00
N LYS A 508 -11.89 -5.18 -26.27
CA LYS A 508 -12.72 -4.33 -25.43
C LYS A 508 -13.70 -3.50 -26.24
N LYS A 509 -13.21 -2.79 -27.26
CA LYS A 509 -14.00 -1.82 -28.03
C LYS A 509 -15.18 -2.47 -28.78
N PRO A 510 -15.01 -3.55 -29.56
CA PRO A 510 -16.13 -4.21 -30.23
C PRO A 510 -17.19 -4.74 -29.25
N LEU A 511 -16.76 -5.25 -28.08
CA LEU A 511 -17.69 -5.67 -27.04
C LEU A 511 -18.47 -4.49 -26.45
N GLU A 512 -17.79 -3.39 -26.14
CA GLU A 512 -18.43 -2.16 -25.65
C GLU A 512 -19.43 -1.59 -26.66
N GLU A 513 -19.11 -1.62 -27.96
CA GLU A 513 -20.02 -1.22 -29.04
C GLU A 513 -21.25 -2.15 -29.13
N LYS A 514 -21.06 -3.46 -28.97
CA LYS A 514 -22.13 -4.46 -28.97
C LYS A 514 -23.09 -4.29 -27.79
N ILE A 515 -22.55 -4.02 -26.60
CA ILE A 515 -23.33 -3.95 -25.35
C ILE A 515 -23.76 -2.53 -24.96
N GLY A 516 -23.18 -1.49 -25.57
CA GLY A 516 -23.48 -0.08 -25.29
C GLY A 516 -23.10 0.41 -23.90
N LYS A 517 -22.19 -0.27 -23.19
CA LYS A 517 -21.72 0.10 -21.84
C LYS A 517 -20.22 -0.17 -21.72
N GLU A 518 -19.52 0.64 -20.93
CA GLU A 518 -18.12 0.44 -20.61
C GLU A 518 -17.88 -0.92 -19.90
N ILE A 519 -16.79 -1.59 -20.26
CA ILE A 519 -16.31 -2.83 -19.66
C ILE A 519 -15.11 -2.51 -18.76
N ILE A 520 -15.28 -2.77 -17.46
CA ILE A 520 -14.25 -2.53 -16.45
C ILE A 520 -13.61 -3.84 -15.93
N THR A 521 -14.06 -5.00 -16.41
CA THR A 521 -13.59 -6.30 -15.95
C THR A 521 -13.17 -7.23 -17.07
N PHE A 522 -12.12 -8.02 -16.81
CA PHE A 522 -11.56 -9.00 -17.72
C PHE A 522 -11.33 -10.34 -17.01
N ALA A 523 -11.58 -11.47 -17.67
CA ALA A 523 -11.20 -12.78 -17.16
C ALA A 523 -10.20 -13.45 -18.12
N TYR A 524 -9.12 -14.00 -17.56
CA TYR A 524 -8.12 -14.75 -18.35
C TYR A 524 -8.65 -16.17 -18.65
N PRO A 525 -8.72 -16.60 -19.93
CA PRO A 525 -9.08 -17.97 -20.28
C PRO A 525 -8.24 -18.99 -19.52
N TYR A 526 -8.91 -20.03 -19.00
CA TYR A 526 -8.31 -21.05 -18.11
C TYR A 526 -7.64 -20.51 -16.84
N GLY A 527 -7.67 -19.19 -16.60
CA GLY A 527 -6.90 -18.50 -15.56
C GLY A 527 -5.39 -18.47 -15.80
N ILE A 528 -4.97 -18.68 -17.06
CA ILE A 528 -3.58 -18.71 -17.48
C ILE A 528 -3.16 -17.31 -17.96
N LEU A 529 -2.09 -16.79 -17.38
CA LEU A 529 -1.56 -15.46 -17.69
C LEU A 529 -0.06 -15.35 -17.38
N ASN A 530 0.56 -14.27 -17.84
CA ASN A 530 1.91 -13.82 -17.46
C ASN A 530 1.84 -12.33 -17.01
N ASP A 531 2.96 -11.78 -16.52
CA ASP A 531 2.99 -10.38 -16.06
C ASP A 531 2.70 -9.38 -17.19
N TYR A 532 3.09 -9.69 -18.43
CA TYR A 532 2.76 -8.87 -19.61
C TYR A 532 1.25 -8.75 -19.82
N ALA A 533 0.52 -9.86 -19.72
CA ALA A 533 -0.95 -9.87 -19.82
C ALA A 533 -1.65 -9.06 -18.72
N LYS A 534 -1.07 -8.98 -17.51
CA LYS A 534 -1.58 -8.10 -16.45
C LYS A 534 -1.38 -6.62 -16.80
N GLU A 535 -0.19 -6.27 -17.28
CA GLU A 535 0.09 -4.91 -17.74
C GLU A 535 -0.82 -4.53 -18.92
N MET A 536 -1.11 -5.45 -19.85
CA MET A 536 -2.03 -5.18 -20.95
C MET A 536 -3.48 -5.01 -20.48
N ALA A 537 -3.92 -5.77 -19.47
CA ALA A 537 -5.24 -5.56 -18.87
C ALA A 537 -5.35 -4.16 -18.21
N LYS A 538 -4.28 -3.73 -17.54
CA LYS A 538 -4.19 -2.36 -16.99
C LYS A 538 -4.16 -1.29 -18.09
N LYS A 539 -3.39 -1.50 -19.16
CA LYS A 539 -3.30 -0.61 -20.33
C LYS A 539 -4.63 -0.49 -21.08
N ALA A 540 -5.42 -1.57 -21.14
CA ALA A 540 -6.78 -1.57 -21.70
C ALA A 540 -7.79 -0.76 -20.86
N GLY A 541 -7.42 -0.34 -19.65
CA GLY A 541 -8.29 0.38 -18.73
C GLY A 541 -9.34 -0.51 -18.07
N TYR A 542 -9.05 -1.80 -17.85
CA TYR A 542 -9.86 -2.59 -16.91
C TYR A 542 -9.50 -2.20 -15.48
N THR A 543 -10.49 -2.16 -14.58
CA THR A 543 -10.29 -1.94 -13.14
C THR A 543 -9.94 -3.23 -12.42
N PHE A 544 -10.48 -4.37 -12.88
CA PHE A 544 -10.24 -5.68 -12.30
C PHE A 544 -9.99 -6.73 -13.38
N ALA A 545 -9.06 -7.65 -13.12
CA ALA A 545 -8.87 -8.83 -13.95
C ALA A 545 -8.80 -10.11 -13.11
N LEU A 546 -9.45 -11.17 -13.59
CA LEU A 546 -9.74 -12.37 -12.83
C LEU A 546 -9.04 -13.58 -13.42
N ALA A 547 -8.39 -14.36 -12.55
CA ALA A 547 -7.85 -15.68 -12.87
C ALA A 547 -8.78 -16.78 -12.35
N THR A 548 -8.49 -18.05 -12.63
CA THR A 548 -9.24 -19.19 -12.08
C THR A 548 -8.79 -19.43 -10.65
N ASP A 549 -7.73 -20.18 -10.43
CA ASP A 549 -7.24 -20.52 -9.09
C ASP A 549 -5.81 -20.06 -8.78
N SER A 550 -5.23 -19.23 -9.66
CA SER A 550 -4.02 -18.46 -9.39
C SER A 550 -4.34 -17.11 -8.72
N GLY A 551 -3.32 -16.39 -8.26
CA GLY A 551 -3.48 -15.14 -7.50
C GLY A 551 -3.52 -15.32 -5.98
N SER A 552 -3.44 -14.20 -5.26
CA SER A 552 -3.45 -14.18 -3.79
C SER A 552 -4.83 -14.48 -3.20
N VAL A 553 -4.86 -14.81 -1.91
CA VAL A 553 -6.11 -14.90 -1.14
C VAL A 553 -6.68 -13.51 -0.85
N CYS A 554 -5.82 -12.52 -0.65
CA CYS A 554 -6.22 -11.15 -0.39
C CYS A 554 -6.49 -10.48 -1.74
N LEU A 555 -7.74 -10.08 -1.97
CA LEU A 555 -8.19 -9.51 -3.24
C LEU A 555 -7.36 -8.28 -3.65
N SER A 556 -6.95 -7.49 -2.67
CA SER A 556 -6.19 -6.25 -2.88
C SER A 556 -4.68 -6.43 -3.07
N ASP A 557 -4.17 -7.67 -3.05
CA ASP A 557 -2.75 -7.90 -3.32
C ASP A 557 -2.42 -7.70 -4.80
N ASP A 558 -3.36 -8.06 -5.69
CA ASP A 558 -3.31 -7.85 -7.13
C ASP A 558 -4.73 -7.82 -7.70
N LEU A 559 -5.24 -6.61 -7.99
CA LEU A 559 -6.57 -6.41 -8.59
C LEU A 559 -6.66 -6.92 -10.04
N TYR A 560 -5.52 -7.24 -10.66
CA TYR A 560 -5.42 -7.78 -12.02
C TYR A 560 -5.16 -9.29 -12.03
N GLN A 561 -5.23 -9.95 -10.88
CA GLN A 561 -5.15 -11.41 -10.76
C GLN A 561 -6.04 -11.93 -9.64
N ILE A 562 -7.32 -11.56 -9.67
CA ILE A 562 -8.29 -11.94 -8.67
C ILE A 562 -8.59 -13.45 -8.78
N ARG A 563 -8.35 -14.16 -7.69
CA ARG A 563 -8.61 -15.60 -7.56
C ARG A 563 -10.11 -15.88 -7.47
N ARG A 564 -10.56 -16.88 -8.24
CA ARG A 564 -11.93 -17.41 -8.22
C ARG A 564 -12.02 -18.82 -7.62
N ILE A 565 -13.25 -19.23 -7.34
CA ILE A 565 -13.58 -20.55 -6.82
C ILE A 565 -14.52 -21.22 -7.82
N ALA A 566 -13.96 -22.12 -8.64
CA ALA A 566 -14.73 -22.87 -9.62
C ALA A 566 -15.83 -23.72 -8.97
N ILE A 567 -17.01 -23.73 -9.58
CA ILE A 567 -18.15 -24.57 -9.23
C ILE A 567 -18.33 -25.60 -10.36
N PHE A 568 -18.30 -26.88 -9.98
CA PHE A 568 -18.35 -28.03 -10.88
C PHE A 568 -19.57 -28.91 -10.56
N PRO A 569 -19.95 -29.87 -11.42
CA PRO A 569 -21.15 -30.69 -11.25
C PRO A 569 -21.24 -31.42 -9.90
N ASN A 570 -20.10 -31.83 -9.35
CA ASN A 570 -20.00 -32.49 -8.05
C ASN A 570 -20.05 -31.54 -6.84
N THR A 571 -20.20 -30.23 -7.06
CA THR A 571 -20.33 -29.24 -5.98
C THR A 571 -21.77 -29.25 -5.47
N ASN A 572 -22.07 -30.21 -4.60
CA ASN A 572 -23.31 -30.23 -3.84
C ASN A 572 -23.37 -29.09 -2.81
N LEU A 573 -24.54 -28.92 -2.16
CA LEU A 573 -24.75 -27.87 -1.18
C LEU A 573 -23.70 -27.86 -0.03
N PHE A 574 -23.23 -29.02 0.43
CA PHE A 574 -22.21 -29.08 1.48
C PHE A 574 -20.86 -28.51 0.99
N SER A 575 -20.42 -28.89 -0.21
CA SER A 575 -19.21 -28.35 -0.83
C SER A 575 -19.36 -26.85 -1.12
N PHE A 576 -20.54 -26.43 -1.60
CA PHE A 576 -20.87 -25.03 -1.87
C PHE A 576 -20.76 -24.17 -0.60
N LYS A 577 -21.38 -24.59 0.50
CA LYS A 577 -21.30 -23.94 1.82
C LYS A 577 -19.85 -23.65 2.24
N ARG A 578 -18.96 -24.62 2.01
CA ARG A 578 -17.53 -24.48 2.33
C ARG A 578 -16.83 -23.50 1.41
N LYS A 579 -17.14 -23.52 0.11
CA LYS A 579 -16.55 -22.63 -0.91
C LYS A 579 -16.90 -21.16 -0.68
N VAL A 580 -18.15 -20.86 -0.29
CA VAL A 580 -18.63 -19.48 -0.10
C VAL A 580 -18.38 -18.90 1.30
N ALA A 581 -17.76 -19.65 2.21
CA ALA A 581 -17.54 -19.22 3.59
C ALA A 581 -16.51 -18.08 3.76
N GLY A 582 -15.82 -17.67 2.68
CA GLY A 582 -14.78 -16.62 2.68
C GLY A 582 -13.41 -17.07 3.20
N ASN A 583 -13.33 -18.23 3.87
CA ASN A 583 -12.09 -18.81 4.35
C ASN A 583 -11.57 -19.98 3.49
N TYR A 584 -12.28 -20.36 2.43
CA TYR A 584 -11.99 -21.54 1.59
C TYR A 584 -10.59 -21.50 1.00
N ASN A 585 -10.19 -20.39 0.39
CA ASN A 585 -8.91 -20.25 -0.30
C ASN A 585 -7.72 -20.40 0.66
N PHE A 586 -7.83 -19.94 1.91
CA PHE A 586 -6.79 -20.18 2.94
C PHE A 586 -6.60 -21.67 3.24
N ILE A 587 -7.70 -22.43 3.28
CA ILE A 587 -7.66 -23.87 3.54
C ILE A 587 -7.13 -24.62 2.31
N LYS A 588 -7.55 -24.22 1.10
CA LYS A 588 -7.11 -24.82 -0.17
C LYS A 588 -5.59 -24.67 -0.34
N ILE A 589 -5.06 -23.44 -0.28
CA ILE A 589 -3.63 -23.16 -0.47
C ILE A 589 -2.77 -23.88 0.56
N LYS A 590 -3.15 -23.85 1.85
CA LYS A 590 -2.39 -24.55 2.89
C LYS A 590 -2.31 -26.07 2.64
N ARG A 591 -3.35 -26.66 2.06
CA ARG A 591 -3.35 -28.08 1.68
C ARG A 591 -2.42 -28.33 0.48
N GLU A 592 -2.45 -27.46 -0.52
CA GLU A 592 -1.58 -27.53 -1.70
C GLU A 592 -0.10 -27.39 -1.34
N GLU A 593 0.25 -26.41 -0.49
CA GLU A 593 1.62 -26.23 0.02
C GLU A 593 2.11 -27.48 0.76
N LYS A 594 1.26 -28.06 1.63
CA LYS A 594 1.60 -29.30 2.35
C LYS A 594 1.82 -30.48 1.40
N ASN A 595 1.06 -30.55 0.31
CA ASN A 595 1.22 -31.61 -0.68
C ASN A 595 2.47 -31.42 -1.56
N ARG A 596 2.89 -30.18 -1.83
CA ARG A 596 4.14 -29.89 -2.55
C ARG A 596 5.39 -30.13 -1.70
N SER A 597 5.28 -30.03 -0.38
CA SER A 597 6.37 -30.30 0.56
C SER A 597 6.58 -31.78 0.89
N LYS A 598 5.68 -32.64 0.41
CA LYS A 598 5.75 -34.10 0.53
C LYS A 598 6.18 -34.68 -0.80
#